data_AF-A0A3C0ZYC8-F1
#
_entry.id   AF-A0A3C0ZYC8-F1
#
_cell.length_a   1.000
_cell.length_b   1.000
_cell.length_c   1.000
_cell.angle_alpha   90.00
_cell.angle_beta   90.00
_cell.angle_gamma   90.00
#
_symmetry.space_group_name_H-M   'P 1'
#
loop_
_entity.id
_entity.type
_entity.pdbx_description
1 polymer ?
#
loop_
_entity_poly.entity_id
_entity_poly.type
_entity_poly.pdbx_seq_one_letter_code
_entity_poly.pdbx_strand_id
1 'polypeptide(L)'
;PFASLDEYLEVYDGIKNLEDDYIRERNAGSMEAGDVQIVASNSLADEEIDEDQARRLACVIQNNYRMDEENQLRLVSSSEDVVLFTHQKDQDGNYLVTDAEFAEKGENYDSSIQALNLKMDDPSDELQEDLEASRIMVAYDLKEYLEEHPEVKGIEFEGEIRTAEELDEIMIDRLSKLYEED
;
A
#
# COMPACT_ATOMS: atom_id res chain seq x y z
N PRO A 1 16.01 -17.43 9.23
CA PRO A 1 16.79 -16.68 8.22
C PRO A 1 16.67 -17.28 6.82
N PHE A 2 16.38 -16.42 5.84
CA PHE A 2 16.25 -16.76 4.40
C PHE A 2 17.58 -17.20 3.79
N ALA A 3 17.55 -18.08 2.79
CA ALA A 3 18.73 -18.59 2.11
C ALA A 3 19.25 -17.64 1.02
N SER A 4 18.40 -16.73 0.50
CA SER A 4 18.78 -15.69 -0.47
C SER A 4 17.90 -14.44 -0.37
N LEU A 5 18.33 -13.36 -1.04
CA LEU A 5 17.52 -12.15 -1.23
C LEU A 5 16.27 -12.44 -2.07
N ASP A 6 16.39 -13.25 -3.12
CA ASP A 6 15.25 -13.61 -3.99
C ASP A 6 14.17 -14.34 -3.18
N GLU A 7 14.56 -15.26 -2.28
CA GLU A 7 13.62 -15.96 -1.40
C GLU A 7 12.95 -15.01 -0.41
N TYR A 8 13.69 -14.03 0.13
CA TYR A 8 13.12 -13.00 0.99
C TYR A 8 12.09 -12.16 0.22
N LEU A 9 12.41 -11.72 -0.99
CA LEU A 9 11.51 -10.90 -1.82
C LEU A 9 10.26 -11.67 -2.22
N GLU A 10 10.37 -12.95 -2.61
CA GLU A 10 9.21 -13.79 -2.92
C GLU A 10 8.26 -13.91 -1.71
N VAL A 11 8.80 -14.06 -0.49
CA VAL A 11 7.99 -14.12 0.73
C VAL A 11 7.39 -12.75 1.07
N TYR A 12 8.17 -11.67 0.94
CA TYR A 12 7.71 -10.30 1.18
C TYR A 12 6.55 -9.93 0.24
N ASP A 13 6.70 -10.18 -1.06
CA ASP A 13 5.66 -9.95 -2.07
C ASP A 13 4.43 -10.83 -1.80
N GLY A 14 4.65 -12.07 -1.36
CA GLY A 14 3.58 -12.96 -0.91
C GLY A 14 2.76 -12.36 0.24
N ILE A 15 3.41 -11.76 1.24
CA ILE A 15 2.75 -11.09 2.36
C ILE A 15 2.03 -9.82 1.91
N LYS A 16 2.68 -8.96 1.10
CA LYS A 16 2.05 -7.77 0.53
C LYS A 16 0.75 -8.14 -0.22
N ASN A 17 0.77 -9.20 -1.02
CA ASN A 17 -0.41 -9.68 -1.73
C ASN A 17 -1.54 -10.11 -0.79
N LEU A 18 -1.21 -10.76 0.34
CA LEU A 18 -2.22 -11.14 1.34
C LEU A 18 -2.86 -9.92 2.01
N GLU A 19 -2.08 -8.89 2.33
CA GLU A 19 -2.56 -7.62 2.88
C GLU A 19 -3.46 -6.91 1.86
N ASP A 20 -3.01 -6.80 0.61
CA ASP A 20 -3.78 -6.19 -0.47
C ASP A 20 -5.11 -6.91 -0.69
N ASP A 21 -5.09 -8.25 -0.74
CA ASP A 21 -6.31 -9.06 -0.87
C ASP A 21 -7.26 -8.88 0.32
N TYR A 22 -6.73 -8.81 1.55
CA TYR A 22 -7.55 -8.51 2.72
C TYR A 22 -8.26 -7.15 2.60
N ILE A 23 -7.56 -6.12 2.13
CA ILE A 23 -8.13 -4.79 1.92
C ILE A 23 -9.18 -4.81 0.79
N ARG A 24 -8.87 -5.48 -0.32
CA ARG A 24 -9.81 -5.65 -1.44
C ARG A 24 -11.09 -6.34 -0.98
N GLU A 25 -10.98 -7.47 -0.27
CA GLU A 25 -12.12 -8.22 0.25
C GLU A 25 -12.97 -7.42 1.23
N ARG A 26 -12.33 -6.75 2.20
CA ARG A 26 -13.00 -5.88 3.17
C ARG A 26 -13.85 -4.81 2.47
N ASN A 27 -13.32 -4.26 1.38
CA ASN A 27 -13.92 -3.12 0.69
C ASN A 27 -14.73 -3.53 -0.56
N ALA A 28 -14.78 -4.81 -0.91
CA ALA A 28 -15.53 -5.32 -2.06
C ALA A 28 -17.03 -4.92 -2.03
N GLY A 29 -17.60 -4.78 -0.83
CA GLY A 29 -18.98 -4.32 -0.65
C GLY A 29 -19.23 -2.85 -1.02
N SER A 30 -18.19 -2.06 -1.24
CA SER A 30 -18.27 -0.66 -1.65
C SER A 30 -18.11 -0.45 -3.16
N MET A 31 -17.84 -1.52 -3.93
CA MET A 31 -17.64 -1.46 -5.37
C MET A 31 -18.95 -1.66 -6.15
N GLU A 32 -19.12 -0.92 -7.24
CA GLU A 32 -20.15 -1.22 -8.23
C GLU A 32 -19.61 -2.18 -9.30
N ALA A 33 -20.50 -2.87 -10.02
CA ALA A 33 -20.11 -3.78 -11.08
C ALA A 33 -19.36 -3.03 -12.21
N GLY A 34 -18.14 -3.47 -12.50
CA GLY A 34 -17.28 -2.86 -13.51
C GLY A 34 -16.31 -1.81 -12.96
N ASP A 35 -16.35 -1.50 -11.66
CA ASP A 35 -15.30 -0.72 -11.03
C ASP A 35 -14.00 -1.54 -10.93
N VAL A 36 -12.89 -0.83 -11.06
CA VAL A 36 -11.53 -1.35 -10.89
C VAL A 36 -11.00 -0.84 -9.57
N GLN A 37 -10.54 -1.72 -8.70
CA GLN A 37 -9.90 -1.37 -7.44
C GLN A 37 -8.40 -1.57 -7.56
N ILE A 38 -7.64 -0.55 -7.22
CA ILE A 38 -6.19 -0.60 -7.11
C ILE A 38 -5.84 -0.26 -5.66
N VAL A 39 -5.09 -1.15 -5.01
CA VAL A 39 -4.63 -0.99 -3.63
C VAL A 39 -3.12 -0.80 -3.69
N ALA A 40 -2.65 0.29 -3.10
CA ALA A 40 -1.24 0.59 -2.89
C ALA A 40 -0.95 0.39 -1.39
N SER A 41 -0.03 -0.51 -1.05
CA SER A 41 0.37 -0.81 0.33
C SER A 41 1.88 -0.71 0.46
N ASN A 42 2.35 0.13 1.39
CA ASN A 42 3.77 0.34 1.66
C ASN A 42 4.06 0.17 3.15
N SER A 43 5.15 -0.51 3.47
CA SER A 43 5.57 -0.75 4.86
C SER A 43 6.00 0.57 5.51
N LEU A 44 5.51 0.82 6.72
CA LEU A 44 5.99 1.89 7.60
C LEU A 44 6.91 1.33 8.69
N ALA A 45 6.62 0.11 9.15
CA ALA A 45 7.45 -0.65 10.07
C ALA A 45 7.07 -2.14 9.97
N ASP A 46 8.04 -3.04 10.10
CA ASP A 46 7.81 -4.48 10.07
C ASP A 46 8.73 -5.24 11.03
N GLU A 47 8.20 -6.36 11.55
CA GLU A 47 8.99 -7.35 12.28
C GLU A 47 9.68 -8.30 11.30
N GLU A 48 10.66 -9.07 11.79
CA GLU A 48 11.35 -10.06 10.97
C GLU A 48 10.35 -11.07 10.38
N ILE A 49 10.31 -11.15 9.04
CA ILE A 49 9.38 -11.97 8.24
C ILE A 49 9.71 -13.48 8.32
N ASP A 50 10.48 -13.94 9.29
CA ASP A 50 10.70 -15.36 9.54
C ASP A 50 10.12 -15.85 10.88
N GLU A 51 9.55 -14.96 11.68
CA GLU A 51 8.87 -15.29 12.93
C GLU A 51 7.55 -16.06 12.72
N ASP A 52 7.12 -16.81 13.75
CA ASP A 52 5.87 -17.58 13.75
C ASP A 52 4.64 -16.67 13.64
N GLN A 53 4.78 -15.45 14.19
CA GLN A 53 3.85 -14.35 14.09
C GLN A 53 4.68 -13.12 13.70
N ALA A 54 4.35 -12.50 12.57
CA ALA A 54 5.02 -11.29 12.10
C ALA A 54 3.99 -10.19 11.95
N ARG A 55 4.32 -9.00 12.42
CA ARG A 55 3.46 -7.83 12.26
C ARG A 55 4.05 -6.87 11.25
N ARG A 56 3.17 -6.11 10.60
CA ARG A 56 3.54 -5.09 9.62
C ARG A 56 2.59 -3.92 9.73
N LEU A 57 3.13 -2.76 10.06
CA LEU A 57 2.43 -1.49 10.00
C LEU A 57 2.61 -0.93 8.60
N ALA A 58 1.51 -0.72 7.88
CA ALA A 58 1.53 -0.26 6.50
C ALA A 58 0.62 0.96 6.30
N CYS A 59 0.99 1.82 5.36
CA CYS A 59 0.09 2.80 4.77
C CYS A 59 -0.58 2.17 3.56
N VAL A 60 -1.90 2.11 3.59
CA VAL A 60 -2.74 1.50 2.56
C VAL A 60 -3.59 2.60 1.92
N ILE A 61 -3.43 2.77 0.62
CA ILE A 61 -4.23 3.69 -0.18
C ILE A 61 -5.01 2.89 -1.21
N GLN A 62 -6.32 2.93 -1.08
CA GLN A 62 -7.24 2.28 -2.01
C GLN A 62 -7.84 3.33 -2.94
N ASN A 63 -7.71 3.07 -4.23
CA ASN A 63 -8.32 3.88 -5.28
C ASN A 63 -9.28 3.01 -6.09
N ASN A 64 -10.55 3.42 -6.11
CA ASN A 64 -11.57 2.79 -6.94
C ASN A 64 -11.80 3.66 -8.18
N TYR A 65 -11.76 3.01 -9.34
CA TYR A 65 -11.84 3.64 -10.64
C TYR A 65 -12.99 3.10 -11.46
N ARG A 66 -13.44 3.91 -12.42
CA ARG A 66 -14.35 3.48 -13.48
C ARG A 66 -13.75 3.78 -14.83
N MET A 67 -13.78 2.80 -15.73
CA MET A 67 -13.35 2.99 -17.10
C MET A 67 -14.33 3.89 -17.85
N ASP A 68 -13.83 4.91 -18.54
CA ASP A 68 -14.61 5.75 -19.46
C ASP A 68 -14.58 5.23 -20.91
N GLU A 69 -15.29 5.91 -21.81
CA GLU A 69 -15.40 5.53 -23.23
C GLU A 69 -14.07 5.62 -23.99
N GLU A 70 -13.06 6.31 -23.45
CA GLU A 70 -11.74 6.46 -24.07
C GLU A 70 -10.73 5.43 -23.56
N ASN A 71 -11.16 4.50 -22.70
CA ASN A 71 -10.33 3.58 -21.92
C ASN A 71 -9.41 4.31 -20.92
N GLN A 72 -9.91 5.35 -20.26
CA GLN A 72 -9.22 5.99 -19.14
C GLN A 72 -9.92 5.62 -17.84
N LEU A 73 -9.14 5.38 -16.80
CA LEU A 73 -9.66 5.10 -15.47
C LEU A 73 -9.93 6.41 -14.74
N ARG A 74 -11.20 6.69 -14.43
CA ARG A 74 -11.67 7.87 -13.68
C ARG A 74 -11.85 7.54 -12.21
N LEU A 75 -11.29 8.36 -11.34
CA LEU A 75 -11.36 8.11 -9.90
C LEU A 75 -12.80 8.27 -9.42
N VAL A 76 -13.34 7.21 -8.81
CA VAL A 76 -14.68 7.21 -8.19
C VAL A 76 -14.56 7.58 -6.73
N SER A 77 -13.63 6.95 -6.02
CA SER A 77 -13.39 7.18 -4.61
C SER A 77 -11.97 6.77 -4.24
N SER A 78 -11.42 7.42 -3.22
CA SER A 78 -10.13 7.05 -2.61
C SER A 78 -10.27 6.99 -1.10
N SER A 79 -9.58 6.05 -0.48
CA SER A 79 -9.40 5.98 0.97
C SER A 79 -7.94 5.74 1.32
N GLU A 80 -7.53 6.26 2.46
CA GLU A 80 -6.18 6.12 3.02
C GLU A 80 -6.34 5.63 4.45
N ASP A 81 -5.71 4.52 4.77
CA ASP A 81 -5.71 3.87 6.07
C ASP A 81 -4.27 3.54 6.48
N VAL A 82 -3.93 3.72 7.75
CA VAL A 82 -2.73 3.11 8.33
C VAL A 82 -3.17 1.87 9.10
N VAL A 83 -2.62 0.72 8.74
CA VAL A 83 -3.08 -0.60 9.17
C VAL A 83 -1.94 -1.40 9.77
N LEU A 84 -2.14 -1.92 10.98
CA LEU A 84 -1.27 -2.91 11.60
C LEU A 84 -1.80 -4.30 11.25
N PHE A 85 -1.16 -4.98 10.32
CA PHE A 85 -1.45 -6.35 9.96
C PHE A 85 -0.70 -7.33 10.87
N THR A 86 -1.39 -8.39 11.29
CA THR A 86 -0.79 -9.52 12.00
C THR A 86 -0.84 -10.77 11.13
N HIS A 87 0.33 -11.29 10.78
CA HIS A 87 0.50 -12.48 9.97
C HIS A 87 0.88 -13.68 10.84
N GLN A 88 0.35 -14.85 10.50
CA GLN A 88 0.72 -16.10 11.15
C GLN A 88 0.95 -17.20 10.11
N LYS A 89 1.96 -18.06 10.35
CA LYS A 89 2.16 -19.26 9.53
C LYS A 89 1.10 -20.32 9.83
N ASP A 90 0.53 -20.89 8.79
CA ASP A 90 -0.31 -22.09 8.88
C ASP A 90 0.54 -23.38 9.05
N GLN A 91 -0.13 -24.54 9.04
CA GLN A 91 0.53 -25.85 9.22
C GLN A 91 1.44 -26.24 8.06
N ASP A 92 1.24 -25.64 6.88
CA ASP A 92 2.00 -25.88 5.66
C ASP A 92 3.12 -24.83 5.49
N GLY A 93 3.21 -23.86 6.41
CA GLY A 93 4.22 -22.80 6.42
C GLY A 93 3.85 -21.56 5.60
N ASN A 94 2.61 -21.45 5.11
CA ASN A 94 2.13 -20.28 4.39
C ASN A 94 1.68 -19.19 5.36
N TYR A 95 1.90 -17.93 5.00
CA TYR A 95 1.38 -16.80 5.77
C TYR A 95 -0.11 -16.59 5.52
N LEU A 96 -0.80 -16.12 6.56
CA LEU A 96 -2.19 -15.69 6.54
C LEU A 96 -2.34 -14.41 7.38
N VAL A 97 -3.19 -13.48 6.94
CA VAL A 97 -3.61 -12.34 7.78
C VAL A 97 -4.59 -12.85 8.83
N THR A 98 -4.26 -12.66 10.11
CA THR A 98 -5.06 -13.14 11.25
C THR A 98 -5.82 -12.03 11.96
N ASP A 99 -5.26 -10.82 11.94
CA ASP A 99 -5.89 -9.62 12.49
C ASP A 99 -5.38 -8.38 11.75
N ALA A 100 -6.17 -7.30 11.78
CA ALA A 100 -5.79 -6.01 11.24
C ALA A 100 -6.40 -4.87 12.08
N GLU A 101 -5.55 -4.03 12.66
CA GLU A 101 -5.94 -2.85 13.43
C GLU A 101 -5.74 -1.56 12.61
N PHE A 102 -6.69 -0.64 12.65
CA PHE A 102 -6.69 0.57 11.82
C PHE A 102 -6.46 1.81 12.69
N ALA A 103 -5.62 2.74 12.22
CA ALA A 103 -5.52 4.06 12.82
C ALA A 103 -6.75 4.91 12.46
N GLU A 104 -7.45 5.45 13.46
CA GLU A 104 -8.64 6.27 13.23
C GLU A 104 -8.26 7.68 12.76
N LYS A 105 -8.61 8.03 11.52
CA LYS A 105 -8.42 9.40 10.99
C LYS A 105 -9.27 10.40 11.79
N GLY A 106 -8.64 11.40 12.40
CA GLY A 106 -9.30 12.38 13.27
C GLY A 106 -8.32 13.16 14.14
N GLU A 107 -8.81 13.76 15.24
CA GLU A 107 -8.01 14.61 16.15
C GLU A 107 -6.78 13.91 16.75
N ASN A 108 -6.75 12.58 16.78
CA ASN A 108 -5.67 11.77 17.37
C ASN A 108 -5.03 10.81 16.37
N TYR A 109 -5.07 11.09 15.07
CA TYR A 109 -4.54 10.18 14.04
C TYR A 109 -3.05 9.86 14.27
N ASP A 110 -2.21 10.88 14.43
CA ASP A 110 -0.77 10.69 14.65
C ASP A 110 -0.48 9.90 15.93
N SER A 111 -1.22 10.15 17.00
CA SER A 111 -1.09 9.39 18.25
C SER A 111 -1.55 7.95 18.10
N SER A 112 -2.52 7.68 17.23
CA SER A 112 -2.98 6.31 16.92
C SER A 112 -1.92 5.56 16.12
N ILE A 113 -1.32 6.20 15.12
CA ILE A 113 -0.21 5.63 14.35
C ILE A 113 0.98 5.34 15.28
N GLN A 114 1.37 6.29 16.13
CA GLN A 114 2.44 6.08 17.12
C GLN A 114 2.12 4.93 18.08
N ALA A 115 0.86 4.80 18.53
CA ALA A 115 0.46 3.70 19.40
C ALA A 115 0.54 2.34 18.70
N LEU A 116 0.20 2.27 17.41
CA LEU A 116 0.40 1.06 16.59
C LEU A 116 1.88 0.77 16.37
N ASN A 117 2.71 1.79 16.12
CA ASN A 117 4.16 1.62 15.95
C ASN A 117 4.82 1.11 17.23
N LEU A 118 4.42 1.63 18.39
CA LEU A 118 4.90 1.12 19.68
C LEU A 118 4.54 -0.36 19.91
N LYS A 119 3.45 -0.87 19.31
CA LYS A 119 3.14 -2.31 19.38
C LYS A 119 4.13 -3.14 18.57
N MET A 120 4.72 -2.58 17.52
CA MET A 120 5.79 -3.20 16.72
C MET A 120 7.14 -3.24 17.45
N ASP A 121 7.22 -2.69 18.66
CA ASP A 121 8.48 -2.44 19.39
C ASP A 121 9.47 -1.57 18.58
N ASP A 122 8.96 -0.79 17.61
CA ASP A 122 9.71 0.19 16.83
C ASP A 122 9.36 1.62 17.28
N PRO A 123 10.23 2.31 18.02
CA PRO A 123 10.00 3.68 18.46
C PRO A 123 10.47 4.73 17.44
N SER A 124 10.73 4.36 16.17
CA SER A 124 11.30 5.22 15.13
C SER A 124 10.63 6.60 15.03
N ASP A 125 11.46 7.64 15.02
CA ASP A 125 11.07 9.03 14.74
C ASP A 125 10.81 9.26 13.23
N GLU A 126 11.16 8.29 12.36
CA GLU A 126 11.11 8.38 10.89
C GLU A 126 9.73 8.00 10.32
N LEU A 127 8.81 7.51 11.16
CA LEU A 127 7.48 7.04 10.76
C LEU A 127 6.66 8.04 9.92
N GLN A 128 6.84 9.34 10.16
CA GLN A 128 6.16 10.38 9.38
C GLN A 128 6.76 10.57 7.99
N GLU A 129 8.08 10.43 7.88
CA GLU A 129 8.80 10.45 6.61
C GLU A 129 8.43 9.22 5.78
N ASP A 130 8.42 8.03 6.40
CA ASP A 130 7.99 6.78 5.75
C ASP A 130 6.53 6.81 5.31
N LEU A 131 5.66 7.44 6.11
CA LEU A 131 4.26 7.66 5.74
C LEU A 131 4.13 8.56 4.52
N GLU A 132 4.92 9.62 4.44
CA GLU A 132 4.92 10.50 3.27
C GLU A 132 5.54 9.84 2.04
N ALA A 133 6.63 9.10 2.21
CA ALA A 133 7.23 8.27 1.16
C ALA A 133 6.19 7.27 0.62
N SER A 134 5.45 6.60 1.50
CA SER A 134 4.38 5.66 1.13
C SER A 134 3.28 6.31 0.29
N ARG A 135 2.88 7.55 0.61
CA ARG A 135 1.90 8.30 -0.19
C ARG A 135 2.42 8.64 -1.58
N ILE A 136 3.71 8.94 -1.68
CA ILE A 136 4.38 9.21 -2.96
C ILE A 136 4.42 7.94 -3.81
N MET A 137 4.69 6.79 -3.20
CA MET A 137 4.78 5.49 -3.87
C MET A 137 3.45 5.00 -4.46
N VAL A 138 2.30 5.58 -4.12
CA VAL A 138 1.03 5.27 -4.81
C VAL A 138 1.13 5.45 -6.32
N ALA A 139 1.87 6.48 -6.77
CA ALA A 139 2.07 6.71 -8.20
C ALA A 139 2.78 5.54 -8.89
N TYR A 140 3.64 4.82 -8.16
CA TYR A 140 4.30 3.61 -8.64
C TYR A 140 3.31 2.46 -8.85
N ASP A 141 2.46 2.14 -7.87
CA ASP A 141 1.46 1.06 -8.02
C ASP A 141 0.45 1.39 -9.14
N LEU A 142 0.06 2.67 -9.32
CA LEU A 142 -0.79 3.10 -10.43
C LEU A 142 -0.08 2.97 -11.79
N LYS A 143 1.23 3.23 -11.84
CA LYS A 143 2.06 3.05 -13.02
C LYS A 143 2.16 1.57 -13.38
N GLU A 144 2.46 0.70 -12.42
CA GLU A 144 2.52 -0.76 -12.64
C GLU A 144 1.20 -1.27 -13.22
N TYR A 145 0.06 -0.82 -12.68
CA TYR A 145 -1.24 -1.17 -13.23
C TYR A 145 -1.38 -0.79 -14.72
N LEU A 146 -0.95 0.41 -15.12
CA LEU A 146 -1.01 0.82 -16.53
C LEU A 146 -0.07 0.00 -17.43
N GLU A 147 1.08 -0.43 -16.91
CA GLU A 147 2.03 -1.27 -17.64
C GLU A 147 1.51 -2.70 -17.83
N GLU A 148 0.79 -3.24 -16.84
CA GLU A 148 0.14 -4.55 -16.90
C GLU A 148 -1.14 -4.55 -17.76
N HIS A 149 -1.78 -3.39 -17.91
CA HIS A 149 -3.05 -3.22 -18.62
C HIS A 149 -2.92 -2.25 -19.81
N PRO A 150 -2.27 -2.65 -20.93
CA PRO A 150 -1.98 -1.77 -22.07
C PRO A 150 -3.23 -1.26 -22.82
N GLU A 151 -4.40 -1.84 -22.58
CA GLU A 151 -5.68 -1.33 -23.08
C GLU A 151 -6.12 -0.02 -22.41
N VAL A 152 -5.61 0.25 -21.21
CA VAL A 152 -5.88 1.45 -20.42
C VAL A 152 -4.91 2.55 -20.83
N LYS A 153 -5.46 3.68 -21.30
CA LYS A 153 -4.65 4.76 -21.87
C LYS A 153 -4.15 5.78 -20.84
N GLY A 154 -4.68 5.71 -19.63
CA GLY A 154 -4.30 6.58 -18.53
C GLY A 154 -5.22 6.41 -17.34
N ILE A 155 -4.78 6.96 -16.21
CA ILE A 155 -5.46 6.85 -14.92
C ILE A 155 -5.55 8.23 -14.27
N GLU A 156 -6.68 8.53 -13.67
CA GLU A 156 -6.85 9.77 -12.93
C GLU A 156 -6.04 9.75 -11.64
N PHE A 157 -5.14 10.71 -11.52
CA PHE A 157 -4.35 10.94 -10.31
C PHE A 157 -4.34 12.44 -10.02
N GLU A 158 -4.85 12.82 -8.85
CA GLU A 158 -4.98 14.21 -8.40
C GLU A 158 -5.79 15.11 -9.35
N GLY A 159 -6.82 14.54 -9.99
CA GLY A 159 -7.75 15.26 -10.86
C GLY A 159 -7.28 15.42 -12.31
N GLU A 160 -6.13 14.88 -12.67
CA GLU A 160 -5.63 14.84 -14.06
C GLU A 160 -5.44 13.40 -14.52
N ILE A 161 -5.68 13.13 -15.81
CA ILE A 161 -5.33 11.84 -16.41
C ILE A 161 -3.83 11.79 -16.63
N ARG A 162 -3.18 10.78 -16.06
CA ARG A 162 -1.76 10.52 -16.15
C ARG A 162 -1.48 9.24 -16.93
N THR A 163 -0.37 9.26 -17.65
CA THR A 163 0.29 8.09 -18.23
C THR A 163 1.28 7.48 -17.25
N ALA A 164 1.77 6.27 -17.54
CA ALA A 164 2.81 5.60 -16.76
C ALA A 164 4.09 6.46 -16.64
N GLU A 165 4.51 7.09 -17.73
CA GLU A 165 5.69 7.97 -17.75
C GLU A 165 5.49 9.20 -16.85
N GLU A 166 4.31 9.85 -16.90
CA GLU A 166 4.02 11.01 -16.05
C GLU A 166 3.93 10.65 -14.56
N LEU A 167 3.41 9.46 -14.22
CA LEU A 167 3.38 8.98 -12.84
C LEU A 167 4.80 8.73 -12.30
N ASP A 168 5.68 8.17 -13.13
CA ASP A 168 7.09 7.96 -12.78
C ASP A 168 7.80 9.29 -12.49
N GLU A 169 7.60 10.29 -13.36
CA GLU A 169 8.15 11.63 -13.17
C GLU A 169 7.64 12.30 -11.88
N ILE A 170 6.33 12.18 -11.60
CA ILE A 170 5.72 12.72 -10.37
C ILE A 170 6.31 12.06 -9.13
N MET A 171 6.45 10.73 -9.14
CA MET A 171 7.06 9.98 -8.04
C MET A 171 8.50 10.44 -7.81
N ILE A 172 9.33 10.46 -8.86
CA ILE A 172 10.75 10.85 -8.77
C ILE A 172 10.89 12.28 -8.24
N ASP A 173 10.12 13.24 -8.77
CA ASP A 173 10.14 14.64 -8.31
C ASP A 173 9.79 14.76 -6.82
N ARG A 174 8.78 14.02 -6.35
CA ARG A 174 8.36 14.05 -4.95
C ARG A 174 9.35 13.37 -4.01
N LEU A 175 9.84 12.18 -4.36
CA LEU A 175 10.86 11.49 -3.57
C LEU A 175 12.13 12.35 -3.47
N SER A 176 12.52 13.02 -4.56
CA SER A 176 13.70 13.90 -4.55
C SER A 176 13.56 15.07 -3.58
N LYS A 177 12.34 15.58 -3.38
CA LYS A 177 12.05 16.65 -2.41
C LYS A 177 11.93 16.14 -0.98
N LEU A 178 11.46 14.91 -0.79
CA LEU A 178 11.35 14.31 0.53
C LEU A 178 12.75 14.02 1.10
N TYR A 179 13.63 13.47 0.26
CA TYR A 179 15.01 13.11 0.61
C TYR A 179 16.03 14.16 0.14
N GLU A 180 15.61 15.41 -0.07
CA GLU A 180 16.53 16.49 -0.43
C GLU A 180 17.55 16.63 0.72
N GLU A 181 18.82 16.26 0.48
CA GLU A 181 19.89 16.28 1.48
C GLU A 181 19.97 17.66 2.16
N ASP A 182 19.91 17.70 3.50
CA ASP A 182 20.42 18.81 4.31
C ASP A 182 21.95 18.93 4.19
#